data_AF-A0A2E7L766-F1
#
_entry.id   AF-A0A2E7L766-F1
#
_cell.length_a   1.000
_cell.length_b   1.000
_cell.length_c   1.000
_cell.angle_alpha   90.00
_cell.angle_beta   90.00
_cell.angle_gamma   90.00
#
_symmetry.space_group_name_H-M   'P 1'
#
loop_
_entity.id
_entity.type
_entity.pdbx_description
1 polymer ?
#
loop_
_entity_poly.entity_id
_entity_poly.type
_entity_poly.pdbx_seq_one_letter_code
_entity_poly.pdbx_strand_id
1 'polypeptide(L)'
;MAGRVGRKDLDTVLFGVPLLPTRTDAEPAMSDDTILLLCARCLKTLTPGAGNFFQIEIHAVADPTPPEITESPSLETIRQEIQAQLKHLEDLSPQEAMDQIQRRVTIHLCNLCFPDWIERPAGN
;
A
#
# COMPACT_ATOMS: atom_id res chain seq x y z
N MET A 1 26.56 1.57 68.64
CA MET A 1 26.86 0.39 67.80
C MET A 1 26.41 0.74 66.39
N ALA A 2 27.29 1.30 65.56
CA ALA A 2 28.21 0.62 64.62
C ALA A 2 27.60 0.63 63.19
N GLY A 3 28.23 1.19 62.13
CA GLY A 3 29.52 1.86 62.04
C GLY A 3 29.94 2.23 60.60
N ARG A 4 31.23 2.59 60.49
CA ARG A 4 32.17 2.63 59.33
C ARG A 4 31.92 3.73 58.27
N VAL A 5 32.71 4.81 58.20
CA VAL A 5 34.12 4.94 57.73
C VAL A 5 34.27 4.28 56.35
N GLY A 6 34.49 4.95 55.22
CA GLY A 6 35.24 6.17 54.96
C GLY A 6 36.58 5.80 54.28
N ARG A 7 36.87 6.41 53.11
CA ARG A 7 37.98 6.19 52.13
C ARG A 7 37.58 5.26 50.97
N LYS A 8 37.82 5.62 49.71
CA LYS A 8 39.14 5.88 49.10
C LYS A 8 38.98 6.81 47.87
N ASP A 9 39.78 7.87 47.83
CA ASP A 9 40.94 8.05 46.92
C ASP A 9 40.52 8.58 45.53
N LEU A 10 40.64 9.91 45.39
CA LEU A 10 40.58 10.64 44.13
C LEU A 10 42.03 10.93 43.73
N ASP A 11 42.59 10.07 42.88
CA ASP A 11 43.79 10.38 42.10
C ASP A 11 43.37 10.74 40.67
N THR A 12 43.43 12.04 40.41
CA THR A 12 44.13 12.67 39.28
C THR A 12 44.75 11.71 38.25
N VAL A 13 44.46 11.92 36.97
CA VAL A 13 45.45 12.30 35.93
C VAL A 13 44.72 12.56 34.60
N LEU A 14 45.04 13.72 34.05
CA LEU A 14 44.73 14.25 32.72
C LEU A 14 45.42 13.41 31.62
N PHE A 15 44.71 12.95 30.59
CA PHE A 15 45.30 12.74 29.26
C PHE A 15 44.25 13.00 28.17
N GLY A 16 44.64 13.84 27.21
CA GLY A 16 43.75 14.51 26.27
C GLY A 16 43.22 13.65 25.12
N VAL A 17 42.13 14.16 24.54
CA VAL A 17 41.68 13.82 23.18
C VAL A 17 41.34 15.15 22.49
N PRO A 18 41.77 15.39 21.24
CA PRO A 18 41.56 16.66 20.58
C PRO A 18 40.08 16.87 20.23
N LEU A 19 39.59 18.11 20.36
CA LEU A 19 38.33 18.53 19.77
C LEU A 19 38.45 18.47 18.24
N LEU A 20 37.89 17.42 17.61
CA LEU A 20 37.64 17.43 16.17
C LEU A 20 36.49 18.40 15.88
N PRO A 21 36.60 19.25 14.84
CA PRO A 21 35.42 19.93 14.32
C PRO A 21 34.46 18.85 13.79
N THR A 22 33.21 18.89 14.24
CA THR A 22 32.11 18.17 13.60
C THR A 22 32.02 18.67 12.16
N ARG A 23 32.69 17.97 11.24
CA ARG A 23 32.25 17.95 9.85
C ARG A 23 30.89 17.30 9.88
N THR A 24 29.87 18.16 9.83
CA THR A 24 28.58 17.84 9.25
C THR A 24 28.86 17.50 7.79
N ASP A 25 29.36 16.30 7.55
CA ASP A 25 29.14 15.63 6.29
C ASP A 25 27.65 15.31 6.33
N ALA A 26 26.85 16.24 5.79
CA ALA A 26 25.50 15.94 5.40
C ALA A 26 25.61 14.77 4.42
N GLU A 27 25.36 13.56 4.90
CA GLU A 27 25.07 12.43 4.03
C GLU A 27 23.89 12.89 3.15
N PRO A 28 24.04 12.98 1.82
CA PRO A 28 22.87 13.08 0.97
C PRO A 28 22.17 11.73 1.01
N ALA A 29 21.28 11.57 1.99
CA ALA A 29 20.26 10.55 1.99
C ALA A 29 19.24 10.93 0.91
N MET A 30 19.51 10.56 -0.33
CA MET A 30 18.50 10.45 -1.38
C MET A 30 18.78 9.17 -2.15
N SER A 31 18.29 8.06 -1.61
CA SER A 31 17.98 6.88 -2.42
C SER A 31 16.96 7.31 -3.45
N ASP A 32 17.44 7.57 -4.67
CA ASP A 32 16.63 7.79 -5.86
C ASP A 32 16.02 6.44 -6.28
N ASP A 33 15.18 5.87 -5.42
CA ASP A 33 14.23 4.83 -5.81
C ASP A 33 13.15 5.51 -6.67
N THR A 34 13.55 6.04 -7.84
CA THR A 34 12.63 6.53 -8.85
C THR A 34 11.85 5.32 -9.34
N ILE A 35 10.70 5.07 -8.72
CA ILE A 35 9.68 4.17 -9.24
C ILE A 35 9.31 4.72 -10.62
N LEU A 36 9.74 4.03 -11.67
CA LEU A 36 9.41 4.41 -13.04
C LEU A 36 7.90 4.28 -13.25
N LEU A 37 7.23 5.41 -13.42
CA LEU A 37 5.83 5.42 -13.79
C LEU A 37 5.70 4.99 -15.25
N LEU A 38 4.90 3.97 -15.50
CA LEU A 38 4.68 3.42 -16.84
C LEU A 38 3.22 3.61 -17.24
N CYS A 39 3.00 3.84 -18.54
CA CYS A 39 1.68 3.78 -19.12
C CYS A 39 1.15 2.35 -19.00
N ALA A 40 -0.02 2.17 -18.38
CA ALA A 40 -0.64 0.86 -18.15
C ALA A 40 -0.94 0.10 -19.45
N ARG A 41 -0.96 0.79 -20.61
CA ARG A 41 -1.31 0.21 -21.90
C ARG A 41 -0.12 -0.06 -22.82
N CYS A 42 0.76 0.92 -23.00
CA CYS A 42 1.90 0.82 -23.93
C CYS A 42 3.24 0.70 -23.21
N LEU A 43 3.26 0.66 -21.88
CA LEU A 43 4.44 0.56 -21.02
C LEU A 43 5.46 1.70 -21.22
N LYS A 44 5.09 2.78 -21.91
CA LYS A 44 5.92 3.97 -22.07
C LYS A 44 6.17 4.63 -20.71
N THR A 45 7.42 4.98 -20.42
CA THR A 45 7.79 5.76 -19.23
C THR A 45 7.11 7.12 -19.23
N LEU A 46 6.59 7.49 -18.08
CA LEU A 46 5.87 8.73 -17.79
C LEU A 46 6.68 9.57 -16.82
N THR A 47 6.54 10.88 -16.92
CA THR A 47 7.32 11.84 -16.12
C THR A 47 6.37 12.72 -15.31
N PRO A 48 6.25 12.50 -13.99
CA PRO A 48 5.51 13.40 -13.09
C PRO A 48 5.90 14.87 -13.29
N GLY A 49 4.93 15.77 -13.19
CA GLY A 49 5.16 17.20 -13.32
C GLY A 49 5.37 17.71 -14.76
N ALA A 50 5.57 16.84 -15.75
CA ALA A 50 5.69 17.22 -17.16
C ALA A 50 4.33 17.44 -17.85
N GLY A 51 3.22 17.12 -17.19
CA GLY A 51 1.86 17.27 -17.75
C GLY A 51 1.56 16.37 -18.95
N ASN A 52 2.27 15.24 -19.09
CA ASN A 52 2.24 14.39 -20.29
C ASN A 52 1.50 13.05 -20.11
N PHE A 53 0.70 12.90 -19.05
CA PHE A 53 -0.10 11.71 -18.78
C PHE A 53 -1.31 12.02 -17.90
N PHE A 54 -2.24 11.07 -17.87
CA PHE A 54 -3.42 11.05 -17.02
C PHE A 54 -3.25 10.03 -15.89
N GLN A 55 -3.63 10.41 -14.68
CA GLN A 55 -3.85 9.50 -13.55
C GLN A 55 -5.35 9.23 -13.46
N ILE A 56 -5.72 7.96 -13.46
CA ILE A 56 -7.11 7.54 -13.38
C ILE A 56 -7.27 6.74 -12.09
N GLU A 57 -8.22 7.18 -11.27
CA GLU A 57 -8.60 6.49 -10.04
C GLU A 57 -9.95 5.82 -10.24
N ILE A 58 -9.95 4.49 -10.19
CA ILE A 58 -11.15 3.67 -10.33
C ILE A 58 -11.57 3.24 -8.94
N HIS A 59 -12.77 3.65 -8.55
CA HIS A 59 -13.39 3.30 -7.28
C HIS A 59 -14.61 2.44 -7.60
N ALA A 60 -14.48 1.12 -7.48
CA ALA A 60 -15.58 0.19 -7.61
C ALA A 60 -16.09 -0.19 -6.22
N VAL A 61 -17.40 -0.12 -6.03
CA VAL A 61 -18.09 -0.54 -4.80
C VAL A 61 -19.12 -1.57 -5.22
N ALA A 62 -19.11 -2.74 -4.59
CA ALA A 62 -20.15 -3.74 -4.83
C ALA A 62 -21.48 -3.19 -4.31
N ASP A 63 -22.54 -3.32 -5.12
CA ASP A 63 -23.89 -3.00 -4.69
C ASP A 63 -24.30 -3.94 -3.53
N PRO A 64 -24.56 -3.42 -2.32
CA PRO A 64 -24.97 -4.25 -1.20
C PRO A 64 -26.46 -4.64 -1.27
N THR A 65 -27.18 -4.22 -2.33
CA THR A 65 -28.60 -4.55 -2.50
C THR A 65 -28.78 -6.06 -2.57
N PRO A 66 -29.55 -6.65 -1.64
CA PRO A 66 -29.82 -8.08 -1.66
C PRO A 66 -30.52 -8.45 -2.97
N PRO A 67 -30.22 -9.62 -3.56
CA PRO A 67 -30.97 -10.09 -4.72
C PRO A 67 -32.45 -10.29 -4.36
N GLU A 68 -33.36 -9.90 -5.26
CA GLU A 68 -34.78 -10.19 -5.12
C GLU A 68 -35.03 -11.69 -5.36
N ILE A 69 -35.50 -12.39 -4.33
CA ILE A 69 -35.87 -13.80 -4.41
C ILE A 69 -37.30 -13.89 -4.97
N THR A 70 -37.44 -14.09 -6.28
CA THR A 70 -38.74 -14.11 -6.98
C THR A 70 -39.50 -15.45 -6.84
N GLU A 71 -38.78 -16.53 -6.55
CA GLU A 71 -39.34 -17.85 -6.27
C GLU A 71 -38.93 -18.22 -4.85
N SER A 72 -39.83 -18.77 -4.02
CA SER A 72 -39.48 -19.17 -2.66
C SER A 72 -38.86 -20.58 -2.65
N PRO A 73 -37.52 -20.72 -2.64
CA PRO A 73 -36.87 -22.02 -2.57
C PRO A 73 -37.18 -22.71 -1.23
N SER A 74 -37.05 -24.03 -1.21
CA SER A 74 -37.15 -24.78 0.05
C SER A 74 -36.04 -24.37 1.02
N LEU A 75 -36.28 -24.46 2.32
CA LEU A 75 -35.26 -24.18 3.35
C LEU A 75 -34.00 -25.03 3.20
N GLU A 76 -34.14 -26.22 2.61
CA GLU A 76 -33.04 -27.16 2.37
C GLU A 76 -32.12 -26.64 1.25
N THR A 77 -32.73 -26.13 0.17
CA THR A 77 -32.02 -25.50 -0.96
C THR A 77 -31.25 -24.27 -0.49
N ILE A 78 -31.88 -23.39 0.30
CA ILE A 78 -31.22 -22.20 0.85
C ILE A 78 -29.98 -22.57 1.68
N ARG A 79 -30.10 -23.59 2.54
CA ARG A 79 -28.96 -24.03 3.37
C ARG A 79 -27.80 -24.58 2.54
N GLN A 80 -28.10 -25.36 1.50
CA GLN A 80 -27.08 -25.90 0.59
C GLN A 80 -26.34 -24.78 -0.15
N GLU A 81 -27.08 -23.75 -0.59
CA GLU A 81 -26.52 -22.62 -1.34
C GLU A 81 -25.65 -21.72 -0.45
N ILE A 82 -26.09 -21.45 0.78
CA ILE A 82 -25.27 -20.77 1.79
C ILE A 82 -23.98 -21.54 2.07
N GLN A 83 -24.05 -22.87 2.25
CA GLN A 83 -22.86 -23.69 2.50
C GLN A 83 -21.91 -23.69 1.31
N ALA A 84 -22.42 -23.73 0.08
CA ALA A 84 -21.61 -23.64 -1.13
C ALA A 84 -20.88 -22.29 -1.22
N GLN A 85 -21.58 -21.19 -0.93
CA GLN A 85 -20.99 -19.85 -0.90
C GLN A 85 -19.94 -19.70 0.19
N LEU A 86 -20.22 -20.15 1.42
CA LEU A 86 -19.25 -20.10 2.53
C LEU A 86 -17.97 -20.87 2.19
N LYS A 87 -18.09 -22.04 1.59
CA LYS A 87 -16.93 -22.82 1.14
C LYS A 87 -16.09 -22.08 0.09
N HIS A 88 -16.72 -21.33 -0.80
CA HIS A 88 -16.00 -20.51 -1.79
C HIS A 88 -15.30 -19.30 -1.15
N LEU A 89 -15.83 -18.79 -0.04
CA LEU A 89 -15.25 -17.65 0.69
C LEU A 89 -14.12 -18.06 1.65
N GLU A 90 -14.11 -19.32 2.13
CA GLU A 90 -13.06 -19.85 3.01
C GLU A 90 -11.66 -19.86 2.35
N ASP A 91 -11.62 -19.96 1.02
CA ASP A 91 -10.36 -20.00 0.25
C ASP A 91 -9.79 -18.60 -0.07
N LEU A 92 -10.52 -17.53 0.26
CA LEU A 92 -10.08 -16.15 0.00
C LEU A 92 -9.30 -15.58 1.18
N SER A 93 -8.22 -14.86 0.88
CA SER A 93 -7.55 -14.06 1.89
C SER A 93 -8.44 -12.88 2.35
N PRO A 94 -8.24 -12.35 3.56
CA PRO A 94 -8.97 -11.17 4.03
C PRO A 94 -8.84 -9.96 3.09
N GLN A 95 -7.70 -9.82 2.40
CA GLN A 95 -7.49 -8.75 1.43
C GLN A 95 -8.37 -8.98 0.19
N GLU A 96 -8.42 -10.20 -0.33
CA GLU A 96 -9.27 -10.56 -1.48
C GLU A 96 -10.76 -10.45 -1.15
N ALA A 97 -11.17 -10.80 0.07
CA ALA A 97 -12.55 -10.64 0.53
C ALA A 97 -12.95 -9.15 0.65
N MET A 98 -12.05 -8.29 1.14
CA MET A 98 -12.27 -6.84 1.19
C MET A 98 -12.31 -6.21 -0.21
N ASP A 99 -11.47 -6.71 -1.13
CA ASP A 99 -11.43 -6.27 -2.53
C ASP A 99 -12.73 -6.61 -3.29
N GLN A 100 -13.55 -7.55 -2.79
CA GLN A 100 -14.89 -7.81 -3.33
C GLN A 100 -15.91 -6.70 -2.99
N ILE A 101 -15.72 -5.98 -1.88
CA ILE A 101 -16.67 -4.96 -1.41
C ILE A 101 -16.28 -3.58 -1.94
N GLN A 102 -14.98 -3.27 -1.91
CA GLN A 102 -14.46 -1.99 -2.36
C GLN A 102 -13.10 -2.19 -3.03
N ARG A 103 -13.03 -1.86 -4.32
CA ARG A 103 -11.78 -1.93 -5.09
C ARG A 103 -11.35 -0.54 -5.52
N ARG A 104 -10.11 -0.18 -5.16
CA ARG A 104 -9.45 1.03 -5.64
C ARG A 104 -8.28 0.65 -6.55
N VAL A 105 -8.30 1.12 -7.79
CA VAL A 105 -7.22 0.93 -8.75
C VAL A 105 -6.75 2.28 -9.25
N THR A 106 -5.43 2.52 -9.25
CA THR A 106 -4.83 3.68 -9.89
C THR A 106 -4.07 3.23 -11.12
N ILE A 107 -4.40 3.80 -12.29
CA ILE A 107 -3.68 3.55 -13.54
C ILE A 107 -3.16 4.87 -14.11
N HIS A 108 -2.03 4.78 -14.81
CA HIS A 108 -1.44 5.92 -15.50
C HIS A 108 -1.49 5.67 -17.00
N LEU A 109 -1.96 6.64 -17.79
CA LEU A 109 -2.06 6.54 -19.25
C LEU A 109 -1.39 7.74 -19.92
N CYS A 110 -0.57 7.48 -20.94
CA CYS A 110 -0.05 8.56 -21.77
C CYS A 110 -1.17 9.22 -22.59
N ASN A 111 -0.92 10.45 -23.04
CA ASN A 111 -1.90 11.22 -23.82
C ASN A 111 -2.41 10.51 -25.09
N LEU A 112 -1.62 9.62 -25.67
CA LEU A 112 -2.00 8.85 -26.86
C LEU A 112 -2.93 7.67 -26.52
N CYS A 113 -2.77 7.06 -25.35
CA CYS A 113 -3.58 5.90 -24.96
C CYS A 113 -4.90 6.29 -24.27
N PHE A 114 -4.96 7.48 -23.70
CA PHE A 114 -6.15 7.95 -22.97
C PHE A 114 -7.44 7.99 -23.82
N PRO A 115 -7.45 8.54 -25.05
CA PRO A 115 -8.67 8.61 -25.85
C PRO A 115 -9.25 7.25 -26.25
N ASP A 116 -8.42 6.23 -26.42
CA ASP A 116 -8.94 4.89 -26.74
C ASP A 116 -9.35 4.13 -25.46
N TRP A 117 -8.73 4.45 -24.32
CA TRP A 117 -9.13 3.86 -23.04
C TRP A 117 -10.49 4.34 -22.55
N ILE A 118 -10.86 5.62 -22.77
CA ILE A 118 -12.18 6.12 -22.33
C ILE A 118 -13.33 5.40 -23.08
N GLU A 119 -13.11 5.04 -24.34
CA GLU A 119 -14.06 4.29 -25.15
C GLU A 119 -14.07 2.79 -24.79
N ARG A 120 -12.91 2.24 -24.37
CA ARG A 120 -12.72 0.81 -24.09
C ARG A 120 -11.85 0.59 -22.84
N PRO A 121 -12.39 0.83 -21.63
CA PRO A 121 -11.59 0.83 -20.41
C PRO A 121 -11.16 -0.57 -19.94
N ALA A 122 -11.89 -1.61 -20.35
CA ALA A 122 -11.60 -3.01 -20.03
C ALA A 122 -10.63 -3.68 -21.01
N GLY A 123 -10.18 -2.99 -22.06
CA GLY A 123 -9.31 -3.53 -23.12
C GLY A 123 -10.04 -3.81 -24.44
N ASN A 124 -9.26 -4.24 -25.44
CA ASN A 124 -9.74 -4.82 -26.72
C ASN A 124 -9.69 -6.34 -26.64
#